data_AF-A0A926V2T5-F1
#
_entry.id   AF-A0A926V2T5-F1
#
_cell.length_a   1.000
_cell.length_b   1.000
_cell.length_c   1.000
_cell.angle_alpha   90.00
_cell.angle_beta   90.00
_cell.angle_gamma   90.00
#
_symmetry.space_group_name_H-M   'P 1'
#
loop_
_entity.id
_entity.type
_entity.pdbx_description
1 polymer ?
#
loop_
_entity_poly.entity_id
_entity_poly.type
_entity_poly.pdbx_seq_one_letter_code
_entity_poly.pdbx_strand_id
1 'polypeptide(L)'
;MTAASERLFQPSIPYPAFVPHAAQDTETLQQFGFLPGLKELLIVRQVHALEHATVWMLEEMAQTPQSKRRVEQVSGMSGDRGFHLYGPVDVAELRQAVLRAQQRLVSGDWQLAVHPRCGTNLSVTMLLTLGLGAGINLFLPKDPIGQVLGFGMAAIAASSLAPDAGKLAQQFVTTAIPFNLMVDEIVAESDRWGQPVHFVRVHWVDVERVL
;
A
#
# COMPACT_ATOMS: atom_id res chain seq x y z
N MET A 1 -22.18 -22.88 -11.34
CA MET A 1 -21.15 -23.68 -10.64
C MET A 1 -19.97 -22.75 -10.42
N THR A 2 -19.47 -22.44 -9.24
CA THR A 2 -19.74 -22.92 -7.86
C THR A 2 -19.06 -21.89 -6.94
N ALA A 3 -19.64 -21.67 -5.77
CA ALA A 3 -19.34 -20.68 -4.73
C ALA A 3 -17.92 -20.77 -4.08
N ALA A 4 -16.88 -21.04 -4.87
CA ALA A 4 -15.51 -21.28 -4.41
C ALA A 4 -14.58 -20.06 -4.57
N SER A 5 -14.94 -19.06 -5.39
CA SER A 5 -14.09 -17.88 -5.61
C SER A 5 -14.36 -16.74 -4.61
N GLU A 6 -15.49 -16.75 -3.90
CA GLU A 6 -15.86 -15.69 -2.95
C GLU A 6 -15.30 -15.91 -1.53
N ARG A 7 -14.61 -17.04 -1.26
CA ARG A 7 -14.13 -17.40 0.08
C ARG A 7 -12.66 -17.11 0.38
N LEU A 8 -11.90 -16.54 -0.57
CA LEU A 8 -10.46 -16.33 -0.37
C LEU A 8 -10.08 -14.92 0.12
N PHE A 9 -11.06 -14.04 0.34
CA PHE A 9 -10.79 -12.67 0.79
C PHE A 9 -11.87 -12.12 1.72
N GLN A 10 -12.21 -12.86 2.77
CA GLN A 10 -12.94 -12.27 3.90
C GLN A 10 -11.91 -11.84 4.97
N PRO A 11 -11.74 -10.54 5.23
CA PRO A 11 -10.89 -10.10 6.33
C PRO A 11 -11.48 -10.63 7.65
N SER A 12 -10.65 -11.30 8.44
CA SER A 12 -10.96 -11.78 9.80
C SER A 12 -11.10 -10.65 10.82
N ILE A 13 -10.84 -9.41 10.41
CA ILE A 13 -11.00 -8.21 11.23
C ILE A 13 -12.11 -7.37 10.59
N PRO A 14 -13.30 -7.24 11.22
CA PRO A 14 -14.29 -6.28 10.77
C PRO A 14 -13.66 -4.88 10.78
N TYR A 15 -13.86 -4.08 9.73
CA TYR A 15 -13.51 -2.65 9.72
C TYR A 15 -13.94 -2.03 11.06
N PRO A 16 -13.02 -1.67 11.98
CA PRO A 16 -13.44 -1.14 13.26
C PRO A 16 -13.62 0.38 13.11
N ALA A 17 -14.79 0.88 13.52
CA ALA A 17 -15.13 2.25 13.96
C ALA A 17 -14.75 3.49 13.11
N PHE A 18 -13.94 3.37 12.07
CA PHE A 18 -13.43 4.49 11.29
C PHE A 18 -13.90 4.39 9.84
N VAL A 19 -14.79 5.32 9.49
CA VAL A 19 -15.34 5.50 8.15
C VAL A 19 -14.57 6.68 7.55
N PRO A 20 -13.70 6.47 6.54
CA PRO A 20 -13.01 7.57 5.87
C PRO A 20 -14.02 8.60 5.37
N HIS A 21 -13.78 9.88 5.66
CA HIS A 21 -14.59 10.98 5.16
C HIS A 21 -13.76 11.91 4.27
N ALA A 22 -14.40 12.48 3.26
CA ALA A 22 -13.70 13.20 2.20
C ALA A 22 -12.95 14.46 2.65
N ALA A 23 -13.40 15.11 3.73
CA ALA A 23 -12.80 16.33 4.25
C ALA A 23 -11.65 16.10 5.25
N GLN A 24 -11.42 14.85 5.69
CA GLN A 24 -10.55 14.55 6.83
C GLN A 24 -9.14 15.10 6.74
N ASP A 25 -8.48 14.87 5.61
CA ASP A 25 -7.09 15.27 5.45
C ASP A 25 -6.98 16.79 5.17
N THR A 26 -8.01 17.39 4.53
CA THR A 26 -8.12 18.85 4.41
C THR A 26 -8.29 19.51 5.78
N GLU A 27 -9.19 19.01 6.63
CA GLU A 27 -9.39 19.51 8.01
C GLU A 27 -8.11 19.35 8.84
N THR A 28 -7.42 18.20 8.69
CA THR A 28 -6.13 17.96 9.35
C THR A 28 -5.08 19.00 8.94
N LEU A 29 -5.02 19.36 7.66
CA LEU A 29 -4.12 20.41 7.17
C LEU A 29 -4.53 21.82 7.63
N GLN A 30 -5.83 22.10 7.75
CA GLN A 30 -6.29 23.37 8.30
C GLN A 30 -5.88 23.54 9.76
N GLN A 31 -5.93 22.46 10.55
CA GLN A 31 -5.58 22.49 11.97
C GLN A 31 -4.07 22.43 12.22
N PHE A 32 -3.34 21.59 11.47
CA PHE A 32 -1.95 21.24 11.75
C PHE A 32 -0.98 21.48 10.59
N GLY A 33 -1.41 22.15 9.51
CA GLY A 33 -0.60 22.37 8.31
C GLY A 33 0.67 23.20 8.50
N PHE A 34 0.87 23.78 9.69
CA PHE A 34 2.13 24.41 10.07
C PHE A 34 3.26 23.41 10.37
N LEU A 35 2.95 22.13 10.58
CA LEU A 35 3.93 21.07 10.82
C LEU A 35 4.68 20.73 9.51
N PRO A 36 6.01 20.87 9.45
CA PRO A 36 6.78 20.54 8.26
C PRO A 36 6.60 19.08 7.85
N GLY A 37 6.35 18.82 6.57
CA GLY A 37 6.21 17.46 6.04
C GLY A 37 4.83 16.82 6.20
N LEU A 38 3.90 17.45 6.93
CA LEU A 38 2.57 16.86 7.18
C LEU A 38 1.78 16.69 5.88
N LYS A 39 1.79 17.71 5.01
CA LYS A 39 1.07 17.66 3.73
C LYS A 39 1.64 16.58 2.83
N GLU A 40 2.95 16.48 2.75
CA GLU A 40 3.66 15.47 1.97
C GLU A 40 3.31 14.07 2.49
N LEU A 41 3.26 13.87 3.81
CA LEU A 41 2.85 12.60 4.41
C LEU A 41 1.41 12.22 4.04
N LEU A 42 0.46 13.17 4.14
CA LEU A 42 -0.94 12.92 3.78
C LEU A 42 -1.09 12.60 2.29
N ILE A 43 -0.38 13.32 1.42
CA ILE A 43 -0.35 13.03 -0.02
C ILE A 43 0.19 11.62 -0.27
N VAL A 44 1.34 11.26 0.31
CA VAL A 44 1.97 9.94 0.09
C VAL A 44 1.02 8.81 0.51
N ARG A 45 0.28 8.97 1.61
CA ARG A 45 -0.71 7.97 2.04
C ARG A 45 -1.83 7.78 1.04
N GLN A 46 -2.36 8.87 0.47
CA GLN A 46 -3.39 8.81 -0.55
C GLN A 46 -2.87 8.22 -1.87
N VAL A 47 -1.65 8.62 -2.26
CA VAL A 47 -0.96 8.07 -3.45
C VAL A 47 -0.76 6.57 -3.30
N HIS A 48 -0.36 6.11 -2.12
CA HIS A 48 -0.10 4.70 -1.84
C HIS A 48 -1.36 3.84 -1.88
N ALA A 49 -2.50 4.36 -1.39
CA ALA A 49 -3.79 3.67 -1.60
C ALA A 49 -4.15 3.55 -3.08
N LEU A 50 -3.95 4.62 -3.86
CA LEU A 50 -4.24 4.63 -5.29
C LEU A 50 -3.33 3.67 -6.07
N GLU A 51 -2.05 3.58 -5.69
CA GLU A 51 -1.10 2.59 -6.22
C GLU A 51 -1.61 1.16 -5.98
N HIS A 52 -1.96 0.83 -4.74
CA HIS A 52 -2.49 -0.49 -4.38
C HIS A 52 -3.74 -0.84 -5.18
N ALA A 53 -4.71 0.07 -5.24
CA ALA A 53 -5.93 -0.15 -5.99
C ALA A 53 -5.67 -0.29 -7.49
N THR A 54 -4.70 0.44 -8.04
CA THR A 54 -4.30 0.32 -9.45
C THR A 54 -3.74 -1.07 -9.73
N VAL A 55 -2.88 -1.60 -8.86
CA VAL A 55 -2.35 -2.97 -8.98
C VAL A 55 -3.48 -4.00 -8.89
N TRP A 56 -4.42 -3.84 -7.96
CA TRP A 56 -5.62 -4.70 -7.90
C TRP A 56 -6.41 -4.68 -9.22
N MET A 57 -6.59 -3.50 -9.84
CA MET A 57 -7.31 -3.42 -11.12
C MET A 57 -6.54 -4.10 -12.25
N LEU A 58 -5.21 -3.98 -12.28
CA LEU A 58 -4.38 -4.70 -13.25
C LEU A 58 -4.50 -6.22 -13.06
N GLU A 59 -4.51 -6.70 -11.82
CA GLU A 59 -4.70 -8.12 -11.50
C GLU A 59 -6.09 -8.62 -11.91
N GLU A 60 -7.14 -7.82 -11.68
CA GLU A 60 -8.51 -8.12 -12.07
C GLU A 60 -8.67 -8.16 -13.61
N MET A 61 -7.99 -7.27 -14.32
CA MET A 61 -8.00 -7.21 -15.78
C MET A 61 -7.19 -8.33 -16.44
N ALA A 62 -6.28 -8.99 -15.72
CA ALA A 62 -5.43 -10.05 -16.26
C ALA A 62 -6.19 -11.37 -16.46
N GLN A 63 -6.65 -11.62 -17.69
CA GLN A 63 -7.48 -12.80 -18.01
C GLN A 63 -6.68 -14.07 -18.34
N THR A 64 -5.50 -13.94 -18.95
CA THR A 64 -4.69 -15.07 -19.41
C THR A 64 -3.60 -15.44 -18.40
N PRO A 65 -3.07 -16.69 -18.40
CA PRO A 65 -1.93 -17.04 -17.56
C PRO A 65 -0.69 -16.16 -17.80
N GLN A 66 -0.48 -15.71 -19.04
CA GLN A 66 0.65 -14.85 -19.39
C GLN A 66 0.47 -13.43 -18.85
N SER A 67 -0.74 -12.84 -18.96
CA SER A 67 -1.02 -11.54 -18.36
C SER A 67 -0.98 -11.58 -16.84
N LYS A 68 -1.40 -12.68 -16.21
CA LYS A 68 -1.30 -12.83 -14.73
C LYS A 68 0.15 -12.83 -14.26
N ARG A 69 1.00 -13.65 -14.88
CA ARG A 69 2.45 -13.65 -14.58
C ARG A 69 3.12 -12.31 -14.82
N ARG A 70 2.65 -11.54 -15.79
CA ARG A 70 3.13 -10.20 -16.10
C ARG A 70 2.80 -9.22 -14.98
N VAL A 71 1.57 -9.24 -14.47
CA VAL A 71 1.12 -8.38 -13.36
C VAL A 71 1.75 -8.79 -12.02
N GLU A 72 2.02 -10.08 -11.80
CA GLU A 72 2.76 -10.55 -10.61
C GLU A 72 4.18 -9.97 -10.49
N GLN A 73 4.78 -9.59 -11.61
CA GLN A 73 6.10 -8.94 -11.67
C GLN A 73 6.03 -7.43 -11.46
N VAL A 74 4.83 -6.84 -11.40
CA VAL A 74 4.67 -5.41 -11.17
C VAL A 74 4.98 -5.10 -9.72
N SER A 75 5.86 -4.11 -9.53
CA SER A 75 6.18 -3.51 -8.24
C SER A 75 5.87 -2.03 -8.30
N GLY A 76 5.35 -1.46 -7.21
CA GLY A 76 5.06 -0.04 -7.12
C GLY A 76 5.97 0.71 -6.15
N MET A 77 6.05 2.02 -6.34
CA MET A 77 6.75 2.95 -5.45
C MET A 77 6.01 4.28 -5.41
N SER A 78 5.39 4.58 -4.27
CA SER A 78 4.66 5.83 -4.02
C SER A 78 5.56 6.98 -3.58
N GLY A 79 5.19 8.19 -3.98
CA GLY A 79 5.82 9.45 -3.59
C GLY A 79 4.80 10.58 -3.44
N ASP A 80 5.29 11.79 -3.17
CA ASP A 80 4.47 12.99 -2.93
C ASP A 80 3.92 13.65 -4.21
N ARG A 81 4.34 13.17 -5.39
CA ARG A 81 3.88 13.65 -6.71
C ARG A 81 3.14 12.61 -7.53
N GLY A 82 2.91 11.43 -6.96
CA GLY A 82 2.38 10.26 -7.66
C GLY A 82 3.18 9.00 -7.36
N PHE A 83 2.94 7.95 -8.15
CA PHE A 83 3.58 6.65 -7.95
C PHE A 83 4.18 6.11 -9.25
N HIS A 84 5.22 5.30 -9.11
CA HIS A 84 5.83 4.56 -10.20
C HIS A 84 5.37 3.11 -10.16
N LEU A 85 5.11 2.52 -11.32
CA LEU A 85 4.98 1.08 -11.50
C LEU A 85 6.14 0.58 -12.35
N TYR A 86 6.89 -0.36 -11.79
CA TYR A 86 7.99 -1.06 -12.43
C TYR A 86 7.48 -2.39 -12.96
N GLY A 87 7.78 -2.67 -14.22
CA GLY A 87 7.45 -3.94 -14.84
C GLY A 87 6.64 -3.79 -16.11
N PRO A 88 6.38 -4.92 -16.79
CA PRO A 88 5.84 -4.93 -18.13
C PRO A 88 4.32 -4.65 -18.15
N VAL A 89 3.89 -3.40 -18.03
CA VAL A 89 2.46 -3.00 -18.07
C VAL A 89 2.11 -2.31 -19.39
N ASP A 90 0.95 -2.61 -19.96
CA ASP A 90 0.46 -1.85 -21.11
C ASP A 90 -0.11 -0.48 -20.66
N VAL A 91 0.25 0.60 -21.36
CA VAL A 91 -0.14 1.97 -20.95
C VAL A 91 -1.66 2.18 -21.05
N ALA A 92 -2.34 1.54 -22.00
CA ALA A 92 -3.80 1.64 -22.12
C ALA A 92 -4.49 0.87 -20.99
N GLU A 93 -4.00 -0.33 -20.65
CA GLU A 93 -4.45 -1.07 -19.47
C GLU A 93 -4.22 -0.28 -18.18
N LEU A 94 -3.04 0.31 -18.02
CA LEU A 94 -2.70 1.13 -16.85
C LEU A 94 -3.65 2.32 -16.71
N ARG A 95 -3.94 3.03 -17.80
CA ARG A 95 -4.88 4.17 -17.78
C ARG A 95 -6.26 3.72 -17.31
N GLN A 96 -6.76 2.59 -17.80
CA GLN A 96 -8.05 2.05 -17.35
C GLN A 96 -8.00 1.63 -15.88
N ALA A 97 -6.91 1.00 -15.45
CA ALA A 97 -6.71 0.54 -14.08
C ALA A 97 -6.71 1.72 -13.09
N VAL A 98 -5.96 2.79 -13.36
CA VAL A 98 -5.88 3.98 -12.50
C VAL A 98 -7.24 4.65 -12.34
N LEU A 99 -7.98 4.84 -13.45
CA LEU A 99 -9.31 5.47 -13.41
C LEU A 99 -10.31 4.64 -12.60
N ARG A 100 -10.33 3.32 -12.82
CA ARG A 100 -11.19 2.40 -12.05
C ARG A 100 -10.79 2.35 -10.58
N ALA A 101 -9.50 2.32 -10.29
CA ALA A 101 -8.96 2.30 -8.94
C ALA A 101 -9.40 3.53 -8.14
N GLN A 102 -9.20 4.73 -8.71
CA GLN A 102 -9.63 5.97 -8.08
C GLN A 102 -11.15 5.98 -7.85
N GLN A 103 -11.94 5.66 -8.89
CA GLN A 103 -13.39 5.61 -8.80
C GLN A 103 -13.87 4.66 -7.69
N ARG A 104 -13.35 3.43 -7.66
CA ARG A 104 -13.77 2.41 -6.69
C ARG A 104 -13.40 2.79 -5.26
N LEU A 105 -12.18 3.31 -5.04
CA LEU A 105 -11.74 3.78 -3.73
C LEU A 105 -12.64 4.88 -3.17
N VAL A 106 -12.91 5.94 -3.95
CA VAL A 106 -13.78 7.03 -3.50
C VAL A 106 -15.24 6.61 -3.37
N SER A 107 -15.65 5.55 -4.08
CA SER A 107 -17.02 4.99 -4.02
C SER A 107 -17.23 3.99 -2.87
N GLY A 108 -16.20 3.67 -2.07
CA GLY A 108 -16.35 2.82 -0.88
C GLY A 108 -15.61 1.49 -0.90
N ASP A 109 -14.94 1.11 -1.99
CA ASP A 109 -14.13 -0.12 -2.06
C ASP A 109 -12.77 0.07 -1.35
N TRP A 110 -12.80 0.53 -0.09
CA TRP A 110 -11.62 0.92 0.68
C TRP A 110 -10.63 -0.22 0.94
N GLN A 111 -11.08 -1.48 0.84
CA GLN A 111 -10.21 -2.65 0.94
C GLN A 111 -9.14 -2.68 -0.16
N LEU A 112 -9.37 -2.00 -1.29
CA LEU A 112 -8.38 -1.86 -2.36
C LEU A 112 -7.15 -1.03 -1.93
N ALA A 113 -7.24 -0.27 -0.84
CA ALA A 113 -6.12 0.49 -0.29
C ALA A 113 -5.09 -0.41 0.44
N VAL A 114 -5.37 -1.70 0.61
CA VAL A 114 -4.46 -2.67 1.26
C VAL A 114 -4.11 -3.76 0.25
N HIS A 115 -2.81 -4.07 0.11
CA HIS A 115 -2.33 -5.04 -0.85
C HIS A 115 -1.39 -6.08 -0.20
N PRO A 116 -1.52 -7.39 -0.50
CA PRO A 116 -0.71 -8.44 0.13
C PRO A 116 0.78 -8.36 -0.23
N ARG A 117 1.11 -7.79 -1.40
CA ARG A 117 2.49 -7.62 -1.89
C ARG A 117 3.12 -6.26 -1.56
N CYS A 118 2.53 -5.49 -0.64
CA CYS A 118 3.05 -4.17 -0.25
C CYS A 118 4.38 -4.28 0.51
N GLY A 119 5.33 -3.39 0.20
CA GLY A 119 6.62 -3.29 0.91
C GLY A 119 6.49 -3.00 2.42
N THR A 120 5.38 -2.39 2.86
CA THR A 120 5.08 -2.17 4.28
C THR A 120 5.05 -3.49 5.06
N ASN A 121 4.63 -4.60 4.45
CA ASN A 121 4.64 -5.91 5.11
C ASN A 121 6.06 -6.36 5.47
N LEU A 122 7.03 -6.12 4.58
CA LEU A 122 8.43 -6.41 4.82
C LEU A 122 9.00 -5.52 5.92
N SER A 123 8.71 -4.21 5.87
CA SER A 123 9.14 -3.26 6.90
C SER A 123 8.61 -3.63 8.29
N VAL A 124 7.34 -4.02 8.40
CA VAL A 124 6.74 -4.48 9.66
C VAL A 124 7.40 -5.77 10.15
N THR A 125 7.67 -6.73 9.25
CA THR A 125 8.37 -7.98 9.61
C THR A 125 9.76 -7.67 10.19
N MET A 126 10.52 -6.78 9.54
CA MET A 126 11.84 -6.38 10.00
C MET A 126 11.78 -5.66 11.35
N LEU A 127 10.84 -4.73 11.51
CA LEU A 127 10.66 -3.99 12.77
C LEU A 127 10.34 -4.94 13.93
N LEU A 128 9.40 -5.88 13.72
CA LEU A 128 9.06 -6.89 14.73
C LEU A 128 10.24 -7.81 15.04
N THR A 129 10.95 -8.28 14.02
CA THR A 129 12.12 -9.16 14.20
C THR A 129 13.21 -8.47 15.02
N LEU A 130 13.55 -7.22 14.66
CA LEU A 130 14.56 -6.44 15.36
C LEU A 130 14.12 -6.07 16.78
N GLY A 131 12.86 -5.67 16.97
CA GLY A 131 12.32 -5.34 18.28
C GLY A 131 12.31 -6.55 19.23
N LEU A 132 11.80 -7.70 18.78
CA LEU A 132 11.82 -8.94 19.55
C LEU A 132 13.25 -9.43 19.79
N GLY A 133 14.12 -9.37 18.78
CA GLY A 133 15.53 -9.74 18.90
C GLY A 133 16.30 -8.85 19.88
N ALA A 134 16.02 -7.54 19.90
CA ALA A 134 16.56 -6.64 20.93
C ALA A 134 16.07 -7.02 22.33
N GLY A 135 14.79 -7.45 22.45
CA GLY A 135 14.25 -8.01 23.69
C GLY A 135 15.01 -9.26 24.14
N ILE A 136 15.32 -10.19 23.23
CA ILE A 136 16.17 -11.36 23.53
C ILE A 136 17.53 -10.92 24.07
N ASN A 137 18.16 -9.92 23.44
CA ASN A 137 19.45 -9.42 23.88
C ASN A 137 19.40 -8.76 25.27
N LEU A 138 18.30 -8.06 25.58
CA LEU A 138 18.13 -7.32 26.81
C LEU A 138 17.77 -8.22 28.00
N PHE A 139 16.92 -9.22 27.77
CA PHE A 139 16.29 -10.00 28.86
C PHE A 139 16.84 -11.43 29.02
N LEU A 140 17.50 -12.02 28.02
CA LEU A 140 18.06 -13.38 28.11
C LEU A 140 19.58 -13.36 28.37
N PRO A 141 20.16 -14.48 28.85
CA PRO A 141 21.61 -14.63 28.99
C PRO A 141 22.36 -14.32 27.69
N LYS A 142 23.55 -13.71 27.80
CA LYS A 142 24.35 -13.24 26.67
C LYS A 142 25.25 -14.32 26.06
N ASP A 143 24.94 -15.59 26.28
CA ASP A 143 25.72 -16.67 25.67
C ASP A 143 25.43 -16.73 24.14
N PRO A 144 26.45 -16.98 23.29
CA PRO A 144 26.28 -16.88 21.85
C PRO A 144 25.21 -17.82 21.26
N ILE A 145 25.11 -19.04 21.78
CA ILE A 145 24.17 -20.05 21.26
C ILE A 145 22.73 -19.65 21.61
N GLY A 146 22.47 -19.29 22.86
CA GLY A 146 21.16 -18.83 23.33
C GLY A 146 20.69 -17.57 22.60
N GLN A 147 21.59 -16.63 22.33
CA GLN A 147 21.28 -15.41 21.55
C GLN A 147 20.91 -15.73 20.10
N VAL A 148 21.65 -16.61 19.42
CA VAL A 148 21.33 -17.02 18.04
C VAL A 148 20.00 -17.75 17.98
N LEU A 149 19.76 -18.70 18.88
CA LEU A 149 18.49 -19.43 18.95
C LEU A 149 17.32 -18.51 19.30
N GLY A 150 17.50 -17.61 20.27
CA GLY A 150 16.50 -16.63 20.67
C GLY A 150 16.16 -15.67 19.54
N PHE A 151 17.15 -15.20 18.78
CA PHE A 151 16.90 -14.39 17.58
C PHE A 151 16.15 -15.18 16.49
N GLY A 152 16.47 -16.46 16.30
CA GLY A 152 15.70 -17.35 15.44
C GLY A 152 14.22 -17.45 15.84
N MET A 153 13.95 -17.60 17.14
CA MET A 153 12.58 -17.59 17.69
C MET A 153 11.89 -16.23 17.50
N ALA A 154 12.62 -15.13 17.67
CA ALA A 154 12.11 -13.79 17.41
C ALA A 154 11.70 -13.61 15.94
N ALA A 155 12.51 -14.10 15.00
CA ALA A 155 12.19 -14.06 13.57
C ALA A 155 10.96 -14.91 13.21
N ILE A 156 10.82 -16.10 13.80
CA ILE A 156 9.63 -16.95 13.62
C ILE A 156 8.39 -16.22 14.16
N ALA A 157 8.45 -15.72 15.40
CA ALA A 157 7.35 -14.99 16.01
C ALA A 157 6.94 -13.75 15.19
N ALA A 158 7.94 -12.97 14.74
CA ALA A 158 7.70 -11.82 13.88
C ALA A 158 7.03 -12.22 12.56
N SER A 159 7.50 -13.28 11.91
CA SER A 159 6.93 -13.77 10.64
C SER A 159 5.49 -14.25 10.79
N SER A 160 5.11 -14.79 11.95
CA SER A 160 3.72 -15.17 12.25
C SER A 160 2.81 -13.97 12.50
N LEU A 161 3.32 -12.90 13.13
CA LEU A 161 2.54 -11.69 13.46
C LEU A 161 2.48 -10.67 12.31
N ALA A 162 3.50 -10.65 11.46
CA ALA A 162 3.67 -9.64 10.43
C ALA A 162 2.54 -9.55 9.38
N PRO A 163 1.88 -10.64 8.95
CA PRO A 163 0.80 -10.53 7.97
C PRO A 163 -0.37 -9.66 8.46
N ASP A 164 -0.80 -9.83 9.71
CA ASP A 164 -1.90 -9.06 10.27
C ASP A 164 -1.45 -7.67 10.70
N ALA A 165 -0.29 -7.55 11.35
CA ALA A 165 0.29 -6.26 11.70
C ALA A 165 0.60 -5.39 10.46
N GLY A 166 1.03 -6.01 9.36
CA GLY A 166 1.29 -5.37 8.07
C GLY A 166 0.04 -4.79 7.44
N LYS A 167 -1.07 -5.55 7.43
CA LYS A 167 -2.38 -5.03 6.97
C LYS A 167 -2.86 -3.85 7.80
N LEU A 168 -2.72 -3.91 9.13
CA LEU A 168 -3.07 -2.80 10.01
C LEU A 168 -2.18 -1.58 9.77
N ALA A 169 -0.87 -1.77 9.61
CA ALA A 169 0.05 -0.70 9.28
C ALA A 169 -0.29 -0.06 7.94
N GLN A 170 -0.65 -0.85 6.93
CA GLN A 170 -1.15 -0.32 5.67
C GLN A 170 -2.40 0.54 5.89
N GLN A 171 -3.44 -0.04 6.47
CA GLN A 171 -4.74 0.61 6.66
C GLN A 171 -4.69 1.90 7.47
N PHE A 172 -3.89 1.94 8.54
CA PHE A 172 -3.92 3.04 9.51
C PHE A 172 -2.74 4.00 9.42
N VAL A 173 -1.60 3.55 8.88
CA VAL A 173 -0.35 4.33 8.87
C VAL A 173 0.05 4.71 7.47
N THR A 174 0.13 3.75 6.54
CA THR A 174 0.78 4.00 5.24
C THR A 174 -0.17 4.28 4.09
N THR A 175 -1.49 4.07 4.25
CA THR A 175 -2.49 4.41 3.23
C THR A 175 -3.61 5.30 3.77
N ALA A 176 -4.30 5.99 2.86
CA ALA A 176 -5.49 6.82 3.09
C ALA A 176 -6.32 6.89 1.80
N ILE A 177 -7.64 7.04 1.89
CA ILE A 177 -8.50 7.07 0.69
C ILE A 177 -8.23 8.36 -0.10
N PRO A 178 -8.02 8.30 -1.43
CA PRO A 178 -7.57 9.43 -2.23
C PRO A 178 -8.69 10.42 -2.57
N PHE A 179 -9.32 11.01 -1.55
CA PHE A 179 -10.36 12.02 -1.73
C PHE A 179 -9.81 13.36 -2.22
N ASN A 180 -8.52 13.63 -1.97
CA ASN A 180 -7.85 14.87 -2.31
C ASN A 180 -6.88 14.72 -3.48
N LEU A 181 -6.95 13.66 -4.28
CA LEU A 181 -6.04 13.47 -5.41
C LEU A 181 -6.78 13.51 -6.73
N MET A 182 -6.19 14.21 -7.70
CA MET A 182 -6.56 14.11 -9.11
C MET A 182 -5.37 13.57 -9.91
N VAL A 183 -5.64 12.65 -10.84
CA VAL A 183 -4.64 12.09 -11.74
C VAL A 183 -4.45 13.03 -12.92
N ASP A 184 -3.21 13.44 -13.17
CA ASP A 184 -2.86 14.38 -14.24
C ASP A 184 -2.50 13.66 -15.53
N GLU A 185 -1.47 12.82 -15.44
CA GLU A 185 -0.86 12.18 -16.60
C GLU A 185 -0.20 10.85 -16.21
N ILE A 186 -0.02 10.01 -17.22
CA ILE A 186 0.70 8.75 -17.11
C ILE A 186 1.87 8.81 -18.09
N VAL A 187 3.08 8.88 -17.57
CA VAL A 187 4.32 8.98 -18.33
C VAL A 187 4.96 7.60 -18.40
N ALA A 188 5.22 7.11 -19.60
CA ALA A 188 6.02 5.90 -19.81
C ALA A 188 7.50 6.29 -19.86
N GLU A 189 8.28 5.70 -18.97
CA GLU A 189 9.70 5.92 -18.80
C GLU A 189 10.45 4.58 -18.86
N SER A 190 11.78 4.64 -18.75
CA SER A 190 12.60 3.46 -18.56
C SER A 190 13.59 3.73 -17.45
N ASP A 191 13.84 2.73 -16.62
CA ASP A 191 14.85 2.87 -15.57
C ASP A 191 16.26 2.88 -16.18
N ARG A 192 17.27 3.04 -15.31
CA ARG A 192 18.69 3.08 -15.71
C ARG A 192 19.19 1.77 -16.33
N TRP A 193 18.43 0.69 -16.18
CA TRP A 193 18.70 -0.65 -16.74
C TRP A 193 17.80 -0.98 -17.94
N GLY A 194 17.03 -0.01 -18.43
CA GLY A 194 16.13 -0.15 -19.58
C GLY A 194 14.84 -0.92 -19.29
N GLN A 195 14.48 -1.14 -18.03
CA GLN A 195 13.20 -1.76 -17.67
C GLN A 195 12.07 -0.75 -17.81
N PRO A 196 10.87 -1.21 -18.25
CA PRO A 196 9.70 -0.35 -18.35
C PRO A 196 9.28 0.19 -16.97
N VAL A 197 9.10 1.50 -16.89
CA VAL A 197 8.58 2.21 -15.72
C VAL A 197 7.43 3.09 -16.16
N HIS A 198 6.37 3.15 -15.38
CA HIS A 198 5.26 4.05 -15.63
C HIS A 198 5.07 4.96 -14.43
N PHE A 199 5.21 6.28 -14.63
CA PHE A 199 4.94 7.27 -13.60
C PHE A 199 3.53 7.81 -13.77
N VAL A 200 2.70 7.61 -12.74
CA VAL A 200 1.36 8.19 -12.64
C VAL A 200 1.45 9.45 -11.80
N ARG A 201 1.36 10.61 -12.45
CA ARG A 201 1.42 11.90 -11.78
C ARG A 201 0.05 12.27 -11.20
N VAL A 202 0.08 12.80 -9.99
CA VAL A 202 -1.10 13.34 -9.32
C VAL A 202 -0.81 14.72 -8.73
N HIS A 203 -1.86 15.46 -8.43
CA HIS A 203 -1.79 16.62 -7.56
C HIS A 203 -2.91 16.63 -6.53
N TRP A 204 -2.69 17.42 -5.48
CA TRP A 204 -3.65 17.63 -4.42
C TRP A 204 -4.79 18.57 -4.85
N VAL A 205 -6.02 18.18 -4.56
CA VAL A 205 -7.24 18.99 -4.74
C VAL A 205 -7.97 19.17 -3.39
N ASP A 206 -8.33 20.42 -3.08
CA ASP A 206 -9.12 20.73 -1.90
C ASP A 206 -10.60 20.39 -2.15
N VAL A 207 -11.19 19.61 -1.23
CA VAL A 207 -12.55 19.07 -1.37
C VAL A 207 -13.65 20.13 -1.12
N GLU A 208 -13.29 21.39 -0.85
CA GLU A 208 -14.22 22.51 -0.60
C GLU A 208 -15.07 22.95 -1.82
N ARG A 209 -15.08 22.19 -2.92
CA ARG A 209 -15.71 22.61 -4.18
C ARG A 209 -16.60 21.57 -4.89
N VAL A 210 -17.20 20.64 -4.15
CA VAL A 210 -18.26 19.76 -4.69
C VAL A 210 -19.43 19.64 -3.70
N LEU A 211 -20.10 20.76 -3.45
CA LEU A 211 -21.51 20.83 -3.04
C LEU A 211 -22.20 21.93 -3.85
#